data_AF-A0A961V7R6-F1
#
_entry.id   AF-A0A961V7R6-F1
#
_cell.length_a   1.000
_cell.length_b   1.000
_cell.length_c   1.000
_cell.angle_alpha   90.00
_cell.angle_beta   90.00
_cell.angle_gamma   90.00
#
_symmetry.space_group_name_H-M   'P 1'
#
loop_
_entity.id
_entity.type
_entity.pdbx_description
1 polymer ?
#
loop_
_entity_poly.entity_id
_entity_poly.type
_entity_poly.pdbx_seq_one_letter_code
_entity_poly.pdbx_strand_id
1 'polypeptide(L)' 'AARADNVEAAVRLAGEHEGIGAIVLECTNMMPYAADIRTATNLPVYTMESFVRWFHSGLEPTRYPAPEAGRQR' A
#
# COMPACT_ATOMS: atom_id res chain seq x y z
N ALA A 1 -15.14 1.29 16.32
CA ALA A 1 -16.06 0.81 15.28
C ALA A 1 -15.33 0.81 13.94
N ALA A 2 -15.36 1.89 13.16
CA ALA A 2 -14.87 1.92 11.77
C ALA A 2 -13.54 1.20 11.48
N ARG A 3 -12.48 1.42 12.28
CA ARG A 3 -11.20 0.70 12.11
C ARG A 3 -11.36 -0.82 12.18
N ALA A 4 -12.02 -1.32 13.22
CA ALA A 4 -12.25 -2.76 13.40
C ALA A 4 -13.14 -3.29 12.27
N ASP A 5 -14.22 -2.59 11.94
CA ASP A 5 -15.16 -2.99 10.89
C ASP A 5 -14.44 -3.16 9.53
N ASN A 6 -13.52 -2.25 9.20
CA ASN A 6 -12.72 -2.33 7.97
C ASN A 6 -11.73 -3.50 7.97
N VAL A 7 -11.07 -3.75 9.11
CA VAL A 7 -10.13 -4.87 9.24
C VAL A 7 -10.87 -6.21 9.17
N GLU A 8 -11.97 -6.35 9.88
CA GLU A 8 -12.80 -7.56 9.87
C GLU A 8 -13.37 -7.83 8.49
N ALA A 9 -13.87 -6.80 7.79
CA ALA A 9 -14.35 -6.94 6.42
C ALA A 9 -13.24 -7.42 5.47
N ALA A 10 -12.02 -6.89 5.60
CA ALA A 10 -10.89 -7.28 4.76
C ALA A 10 -10.42 -8.72 5.04
N VAL A 11 -10.36 -9.13 6.31
CA VAL A 11 -10.02 -10.51 6.69
C VAL A 11 -11.06 -11.49 6.17
N ARG A 12 -12.34 -11.15 6.32
CA ARG A 12 -13.45 -11.98 5.80
C ARG A 12 -13.36 -12.12 4.28
N LEU A 13 -13.16 -11.02 3.56
CA LEU A 13 -13.00 -11.02 2.10
C LEU A 13 -11.84 -11.92 1.65
N ALA A 14 -10.69 -11.84 2.30
CA ALA A 14 -9.52 -12.66 1.97
C ALA A 14 -9.74 -14.15 2.28
N GLY A 15 -10.48 -14.48 3.35
CA GLY A 15 -10.81 -15.86 3.71
C GLY A 15 -11.87 -16.51 2.83
N GLU A 16 -12.81 -15.72 2.28
CA GLU A 16 -13.88 -16.21 1.39
C GLU A 16 -13.38 -16.48 -0.04
N HIS A 17 -12.23 -15.92 -0.44
CA HIS A 17 -11.72 -15.98 -1.80
C HIS A 17 -10.18 -16.18 -1.84
N GLU A 18 -9.75 -17.44 -1.95
CA GLU A 18 -8.33 -17.83 -1.96
C GLU A 18 -7.50 -17.24 -3.12
N GLY A 19 -8.14 -16.73 -4.17
CA GLY A 19 -7.47 -16.12 -5.33
C GLY A 19 -7.15 -14.63 -5.21
N ILE A 20 -7.51 -13.98 -4.10
CA ILE A 20 -7.25 -12.55 -3.93
C ILE A 20 -5.76 -12.29 -3.71
N GLY A 21 -5.14 -11.58 -4.65
CA GLY A 21 -3.73 -11.20 -4.58
C GLY A 21 -3.46 -9.83 -3.94
N ALA A 22 -4.48 -8.99 -3.76
CA ALA A 22 -4.37 -7.65 -3.19
C ALA A 22 -5.74 -7.06 -2.82
N ILE A 23 -5.74 -6.01 -2.01
CA ILE A 23 -6.94 -5.24 -1.60
C ILE A 23 -6.80 -3.80 -2.07
N VAL A 24 -7.88 -3.20 -2.58
CA VAL A 24 -7.94 -1.78 -2.95
C VAL A 24 -8.96 -1.07 -2.07
N LEU A 25 -8.56 0.03 -1.43
CA LEU A 25 -9.46 0.91 -0.67
C LEU A 25 -9.85 2.10 -1.55
N GLU A 26 -11.10 2.09 -2.03
CA GLU A 26 -11.63 3.15 -2.90
C GLU A 26 -11.97 4.44 -2.15
N CYS A 27 -12.44 4.33 -0.90
CA CYS A 27 -12.86 5.46 -0.10
C CYS A 27 -11.68 6.10 0.64
N THR A 28 -11.52 7.41 0.51
CA THR A 28 -10.47 8.18 1.19
C THR A 28 -10.52 8.06 2.71
N ASN A 29 -11.70 7.85 3.28
CA ASN A 29 -11.88 7.68 4.73
C ASN A 29 -11.34 6.34 5.27
N MET A 30 -11.06 5.37 4.40
CA MET A 30 -10.52 4.06 4.79
C MET A 30 -8.98 4.03 4.78
N MET A 31 -8.33 5.01 4.14
CA MET A 31 -6.87 5.10 4.04
C MET A 31 -6.14 5.00 5.39
N PRO A 32 -6.62 5.61 6.50
CA PRO A 32 -5.95 5.49 7.80
C PRO A 32 -5.90 4.06 8.38
N TYR A 33 -6.58 3.10 7.76
CA TYR A 33 -6.67 1.71 8.19
C TYR A 33 -5.88 0.76 7.28
N ALA A 34 -5.29 1.24 6.19
CA ALA A 34 -4.59 0.40 5.21
C ALA A 34 -3.45 -0.44 5.82
N ALA A 35 -2.70 0.14 6.76
CA ALA A 35 -1.60 -0.56 7.44
C ALA A 35 -2.10 -1.71 8.34
N ASP A 36 -3.21 -1.49 9.06
CA ASP A 36 -3.82 -2.52 9.90
C ASP A 36 -4.38 -3.66 9.03
N ILE A 37 -5.04 -3.31 7.92
CA ILE A 37 -5.56 -4.28 6.96
C ILE A 37 -4.42 -5.12 6.36
N ARG A 38 -3.31 -4.49 5.95
CA ARG A 38 -2.13 -5.21 5.45
C ARG A 38 -1.55 -6.15 6.49
N THR A 39 -1.57 -5.75 7.76
CA THR A 39 -1.05 -6.57 8.86
C THR A 39 -1.96 -7.78 9.11
N ALA A 40 -3.28 -7.57 9.12
CA ALA A 40 -4.26 -8.61 9.40
C ALA A 40 -4.42 -9.63 8.25
N THR A 41 -4.31 -9.18 7.00
CA THR A 41 -4.55 -10.03 5.81
C THR A 41 -3.28 -10.59 5.20
N ASN A 42 -2.12 -9.97 5.51
CA ASN A 42 -0.85 -10.19 4.82
C ASN A 42 -0.91 -9.97 3.28
N LEU A 43 -1.93 -9.28 2.79
CA LEU A 43 -2.08 -8.92 1.39
C LEU A 43 -1.54 -7.50 1.14
N PRO A 44 -1.04 -7.20 -0.08
CA PRO A 44 -0.84 -5.83 -0.52
C PRO A 44 -2.13 -5.03 -0.41
N VAL A 45 -2.05 -3.82 0.12
CA VAL A 45 -3.20 -2.90 0.24
C VAL A 45 -2.88 -1.61 -0.51
N TYR A 46 -3.68 -1.31 -1.51
CA TYR A 46 -3.57 -0.10 -2.32
C TYR A 46 -4.66 0.89 -1.95
N THR A 47 -4.31 2.16 -1.96
CA THR A 47 -5.22 3.28 -1.75
C THR A 47 -5.03 4.32 -2.85
N MET A 48 -6.00 5.22 -3.01
CA MET A 48 -5.83 6.38 -3.90
C MET A 48 -4.60 7.23 -3.52
N GLU A 49 -4.23 7.31 -2.23
CA GLU A 49 -3.02 8.01 -1.80
C GLU A 49 -1.74 7.30 -2.26
N SER A 50 -1.69 5.98 -2.13
CA SER A 50 -0.53 5.19 -2.58
C SER A 50 -0.35 5.31 -4.09
N PHE A 51 -1.45 5.33 -4.85
CA PHE A 51 -1.44 5.53 -6.30
C PHE A 51 -0.94 6.94 -6.65
N VAL A 52 -1.47 7.99 -6.00
CA VAL A 52 -1.05 9.37 -6.27
C VAL A 52 0.43 9.57 -5.91
N ARG A 53 0.92 9.00 -4.81
CA ARG A 53 2.36 9.04 -4.46
C ARG A 53 3.23 8.37 -5.51
N TRP A 54 2.82 7.20 -5.99
CA TRP A 54 3.52 6.50 -7.07
C TRP A 54 3.48 7.29 -8.38
N PHE A 55 2.33 7.87 -8.75
CA PHE A 55 2.19 8.68 -9.96
C PHE A 55 3.01 9.96 -9.88
N HIS A 56 2.98 10.66 -8.73
CA HIS A 56 3.73 11.89 -8.50
C HIS A 56 5.25 11.70 -8.59
N SER A 57 5.78 10.53 -8.20
CA SER A 57 7.22 10.26 -8.32
C SER A 57 7.72 10.21 -9.77
N GLY A 58 6.83 10.01 -10.74
CA GLY A 58 7.16 10.16 -12.17
C GLY A 58 7.22 11.62 -12.63
N LEU A 59 6.53 12.53 -11.95
CA LEU A 59 6.54 13.97 -12.24
C LEU A 59 7.79 14.65 -11.67
N GLU A 60 8.22 14.24 -10.47
CA GLU A 60 9.46 14.69 -9.84
C GLU A 60 10.31 13.47 -9.43
N PRO A 61 11.16 12.95 -10.33
CA PRO A 61 12.00 11.79 -10.05
C PRO A 61 13.06 12.06 -8.99
N THR A 62 13.26 11.11 -8.08
CA THR A 62 14.33 11.16 -7.08
C THR A 62 15.70 11.27 -7.75
N ARG A 63 16.49 12.27 -7.36
CA ARG A 63 17.89 12.39 -7.77
C ARG A 63 18.76 11.54 -6.86
N TYR A 64 19.33 10.47 -7.42
CA TYR A 64 20.36 9.70 -6.74
C TYR A 64 21.71 10.39 -6.84
N PRO A 65 22.57 10.32 -5.81
CA PRO A 65 23.95 10.77 -5.92
C PRO A 65 24.62 10.09 -7.13
N ALA A 66 25.49 10.83 -7.83
CA ALA A 66 26.36 10.20 -8.80
C ALA A 66 27.14 9.06 -8.10
N PRO A 67 27.34 7.91 -8.77
CA PRO A 67 28.26 6.90 -8.25
C PRO A 67 29.58 7.60 -7.92
N GLU A 68 30.12 7.40 -6.72
CA GLU A 68 31.40 8.00 -6.35
C GLU A 68 32.43 7.63 -7.43
N ALA A 69 32.92 8.62 -8.15
CA ALA A 69 34.01 8.45 -9.08
C ALA A 69 35.27 8.10 -8.26
N GLY A 70 35.50 6.82 -8.02
CA GLY A 70 36.78 6.33 -7.51
C GLY A 70 36.77 5.71 -6.10
N ARG A 71 36.04 4.61 -5.92
CA ARG A 71 36.46 3.61 -4.92
C ARG A 71 36.19 2.18 -5.39
N GLN A 72 36.91 1.78 -6.43
CA GLN A 72 37.31 0.38 -6.57
C GLN A 72 38.42 0.15 -5.52
N ARG A 73 38.08 -0.51 -4.41
CA ARG A 73 39.06 -1.15 -3.53
C ARG A 73 38.88 -2.65 -3.65
#